data_AF-W0FQF3-F1
#
_entry.id   AF-W0FQF3-F1
#
_cell.length_a   1.000
_cell.length_b   1.000
_cell.length_c   1.000
_cell.angle_alpha   90.00
_cell.angle_beta   90.00
_cell.angle_gamma   90.00
#
_symmetry.space_group_name_H-M   'P 1'
#
loop_
_entity.id
_entity.type
_entity.pdbx_description
1 polymer ?
#
loop_
_entity_poly.entity_id
_entity_poly.type
_entity_poly.pdbx_seq_one_letter_code
_entity_poly.pdbx_strand_id
1 'polypeptide(L)'
;MSEKSKRRLVTRHVWQDALEEVSWFTKTTNGRRIYSWRKQTIERSFAEAKENHGLCFARMLGIQNMREQCFLTAAAQNIKRLVMA
;
A
#
# COMPACT_ATOMS: atom_id res chain seq x y z
N MET A 1 30.96 33.43 -20.71
CA MET A 1 30.73 32.15 -20.02
C MET A 1 29.96 32.44 -18.74
N SER A 2 28.79 31.83 -18.56
CA SER A 2 27.88 32.19 -17.45
C SER A 2 28.50 31.82 -16.08
N GLU A 3 28.44 32.78 -15.15
CA GLU A 3 29.01 32.69 -13.81
C GLU A 3 28.29 31.60 -13.00
N LYS A 4 29.03 30.61 -12.47
CA LYS A 4 28.44 29.52 -11.68
C LYS A 4 27.91 30.08 -10.37
N SER A 5 26.58 30.04 -10.19
CA SER A 5 25.92 30.38 -8.92
C SER A 5 26.57 29.64 -7.75
N LYS A 6 26.96 30.38 -6.70
CA LYS A 6 27.61 29.83 -5.48
C LYS A 6 26.66 28.97 -4.63
N ARG A 7 25.36 28.93 -4.92
CA ARG A 7 24.38 28.16 -4.14
C ARG A 7 23.66 27.14 -5.01
N ARG A 8 23.52 25.93 -4.47
CA ARG A 8 22.72 24.84 -5.05
C ARG A 8 21.30 24.93 -4.51
N LEU A 9 20.32 25.13 -5.40
CA LEU A 9 18.92 24.96 -5.07
C LEU A 9 18.61 23.45 -5.03
N VAL A 10 18.03 22.97 -3.94
CA VAL A 10 17.57 21.59 -3.80
C VAL A 10 16.09 21.61 -3.51
N THR A 11 15.29 21.10 -4.44
CA THR A 11 13.85 20.92 -4.24
C THR A 11 13.61 19.53 -3.67
N ARG A 12 13.02 19.45 -2.48
CA ARG A 12 12.57 18.18 -1.88
C ARG A 12 11.07 18.23 -1.61
N HIS A 13 10.44 17.07 -1.71
CA HIS A 13 9.06 16.89 -1.31
C HIS A 13 8.95 16.87 0.23
N VAL A 14 7.81 17.32 0.77
CA VAL A 14 7.57 17.37 2.23
C VAL A 14 7.77 15.99 2.88
N TRP A 15 7.42 14.92 2.16
CA TRP A 15 7.52 13.54 2.64
C TRP A 15 8.75 12.79 2.12
N GLN A 16 9.74 13.51 1.57
CA GLN A 16 10.91 12.89 0.95
C GLN A 16 11.69 12.01 1.92
N ASP A 17 11.84 12.45 3.17
CA ASP A 17 12.63 11.71 4.16
C ASP A 17 11.97 10.37 4.53
N ALA A 18 10.63 10.35 4.68
CA ALA A 18 9.87 9.13 4.90
C ALA A 18 9.95 8.16 3.69
N LEU A 19 9.93 8.69 2.46
CA LEU A 19 10.10 7.87 1.25
C LEU A 19 11.52 7.27 1.18
N GLU A 20 12.53 8.04 1.58
CA GLU A 20 13.92 7.59 1.65
C GLU A 20 14.11 6.49 2.70
N GLU A 21 13.45 6.60 3.86
CA GLU A 21 13.45 5.57 4.90
C GLU A 21 12.83 4.25 4.40
N VAL A 22 11.64 4.30 3.77
CA VAL A 22 10.98 3.11 3.22
C VAL A 22 11.81 2.47 2.10
N SER A 23 12.44 3.29 1.25
CA SER A 23 13.36 2.82 0.20
C SER A 23 14.56 2.10 0.80
N TRP A 24 15.15 2.66 1.87
CA TRP A 24 16.23 2.03 2.61
C TRP A 24 15.81 0.70 3.23
N PHE A 25 14.66 0.68 3.92
CA PHE A 25 14.13 -0.53 4.51
C PHE A 25 13.94 -1.65 3.47
N THR A 26 13.39 -1.34 2.30
CA THR A 26 13.15 -2.31 1.22
C THR A 26 14.44 -2.94 0.68
N LYS A 27 15.58 -2.25 0.79
CA LYS A 27 16.90 -2.77 0.41
C LYS A 27 17.52 -3.72 1.43
N THR A 28 17.04 -3.71 2.68
CA THR A 28 17.48 -4.68 3.69
C THR A 28 17.04 -6.10 3.32
N THR A 29 17.70 -7.11 3.87
CA THR A 29 17.33 -8.52 3.66
C THR A 29 15.90 -8.81 4.13
N ASN A 30 15.52 -8.28 5.30
CA ASN A 30 14.17 -8.39 5.85
C ASN A 30 13.14 -7.68 4.97
N GLY A 31 13.41 -6.45 4.55
CA GLY A 31 12.52 -5.68 3.68
C GLY A 31 12.30 -6.36 2.33
N ARG A 32 13.37 -6.89 1.71
CA ARG A 32 13.27 -7.64 0.46
C ARG A 32 12.42 -8.91 0.62
N ARG A 33 12.55 -9.63 1.74
CA ARG A 33 11.73 -10.81 2.06
C ARG A 33 10.25 -10.44 2.24
N ILE A 34 9.95 -9.44 3.06
CA ILE A 34 8.57 -8.96 3.29
C ILE A 34 7.95 -8.46 1.99
N TYR A 35 8.70 -7.70 1.19
CA TYR A 35 8.23 -7.19 -0.10
C TYR A 35 7.92 -8.31 -1.09
N SER A 36 8.72 -9.37 -1.12
CA SER A 36 8.43 -10.57 -1.92
C SER A 36 7.13 -11.25 -1.48
N TRP A 37 6.93 -11.41 -0.17
CA TRP A 37 5.71 -12.00 0.39
C TRP A 37 4.47 -11.14 0.14
N ARG A 38 4.59 -9.81 0.14
CA ARG A 38 3.49 -8.87 -0.11
C ARG A 38 2.80 -9.16 -1.45
N LYS A 39 3.57 -9.47 -2.49
CA LYS A 39 3.05 -9.79 -3.83
C LYS A 39 2.25 -11.09 -3.87
N GLN A 40 2.62 -12.05 -3.02
CA GLN A 40 2.01 -13.37 -2.97
C GLN A 40 0.78 -13.42 -2.06
N THR A 41 0.77 -12.61 -0.99
CA THR A 41 -0.26 -12.68 0.05
C THR A 41 -1.19 -11.47 -0.02
N ILE A 42 -0.68 -10.31 0.39
CA ILE A 42 -1.44 -9.07 0.55
C ILE A 42 -2.04 -8.61 -0.77
N GLU A 43 -1.22 -8.46 -1.81
CA GLU A 43 -1.68 -7.95 -3.12
C GLU A 43 -2.70 -8.89 -3.78
N ARG A 44 -2.58 -10.21 -3.58
CA ARG A 44 -3.58 -11.18 -4.04
C ARG A 44 -4.91 -11.04 -3.29
N SER A 45 -4.88 -10.85 -1.97
CA SER A 45 -6.11 -10.65 -1.19
C SER A 45 -6.84 -9.37 -1.60
N PHE A 46 -6.09 -8.29 -1.89
CA PHE A 46 -6.67 -7.05 -2.39
C PHE A 46 -7.23 -7.18 -3.81
N ALA A 47 -6.55 -7.91 -4.70
CA ALA A 47 -7.07 -8.19 -6.04
C ALA A 47 -8.39 -8.96 -5.96
N GLU A 48 -8.46 -10.00 -5.13
CA GLU A 48 -9.69 -10.75 -4.87
C GLU A 48 -10.80 -9.85 -4.30
N ALA A 49 -10.47 -8.95 -3.37
CA ALA A 49 -11.44 -8.02 -2.78
C ALA A 49 -12.04 -7.08 -3.83
N LYS A 50 -11.21 -6.61 -4.76
CA LYS A 50 -11.65 -5.75 -5.85
C LYS A 50 -12.58 -6.49 -6.81
N GLU A 51 -12.15 -7.65 -7.30
CA GLU A 51 -12.86 -8.40 -8.34
C GLU A 51 -14.15 -9.03 -7.80
N ASN A 52 -14.05 -9.76 -6.68
CA ASN A 52 -15.17 -10.58 -6.19
C ASN A 52 -16.10 -9.83 -5.23
N HIS A 53 -15.62 -8.76 -4.60
CA HIS A 53 -16.40 -8.02 -3.59
C HIS A 53 -16.66 -6.56 -3.96
N GLY A 54 -16.16 -6.09 -5.11
CA GLY A 54 -16.44 -4.76 -5.64
C GLY A 54 -15.73 -3.63 -4.89
N LEU A 55 -14.58 -3.91 -4.26
CA LEU A 55 -13.83 -2.91 -3.49
C LEU A 55 -13.16 -1.81 -4.35
N CYS A 56 -13.36 -1.81 -5.67
CA CYS A 56 -12.99 -0.69 -6.54
C CYS A 56 -13.89 0.54 -6.31
N PHE A 57 -15.10 0.35 -5.78
CA PHE A 57 -16.06 1.43 -5.57
C PHE A 57 -16.57 1.48 -4.13
N ALA A 58 -16.83 2.70 -3.68
CA ALA A 58 -17.54 2.95 -2.43
C ALA A 58 -19.04 2.70 -2.66
N ARG A 59 -19.65 1.79 -1.89
CA ARG A 59 -21.11 1.59 -1.94
C ARG A 59 -21.88 2.68 -1.20
N MET A 60 -21.22 3.32 -0.24
CA MET A 60 -21.79 4.35 0.63
C MET A 60 -20.77 5.47 0.82
N LEU A 61 -21.25 6.70 1.00
CA LEU A 61 -20.40 7.88 1.21
C LEU A 61 -19.91 7.96 2.66
N GLY A 62 -18.67 8.42 2.87
CA GLY A 62 -18.09 8.68 4.20
C GLY A 62 -17.09 7.62 4.67
N ILE A 63 -16.12 8.06 5.48
CA ILE A 63 -15.00 7.22 5.95
C ILE A 63 -15.48 6.06 6.82
N GLN A 64 -16.48 6.29 7.68
CA GLN A 64 -17.03 5.25 8.55
C GLN A 64 -17.67 4.12 7.74
N ASN A 65 -18.47 4.48 6.73
CA ASN A 65 -19.13 3.52 5.85
C ASN A 65 -18.11 2.74 4.99
N MET A 66 -17.05 3.41 4.51
CA MET A 66 -15.96 2.73 3.82
C MET A 66 -15.20 1.75 4.72
N ARG A 67 -15.00 2.10 5.99
CA ARG A 67 -14.38 1.19 6.96
C ARG A 67 -15.24 -0.06 7.14
N GLU A 68 -16.54 0.11 7.31
CA GLU A 68 -17.48 -1.02 7.44
C GLU A 68 -17.44 -1.93 6.19
N GLN A 69 -17.52 -1.36 4.99
CA GLN A 69 -17.41 -2.12 3.74
C GLN A 69 -16.09 -2.92 3.68
N CYS A 70 -14.96 -2.28 4.00
CA CYS A 70 -13.64 -2.93 4.02
C CYS A 70 -13.58 -4.07 5.05
N PHE A 71 -14.08 -3.85 6.27
CA PHE A 71 -14.05 -4.86 7.34
C PHE A 71 -14.93 -6.07 7.03
N LEU A 72 -16.15 -5.85 6.54
CA LEU A 72 -17.05 -6.94 6.16
C LEU A 72 -16.48 -7.76 4.99
N THR A 73 -15.87 -7.08 4.00
CA THR A 73 -15.18 -7.76 2.89
C THR A 73 -14.03 -8.63 3.39
N ALA A 74 -13.19 -8.09 4.27
CA ALA A 74 -12.07 -8.84 4.85
C ALA A 74 -12.56 -10.04 5.70
N ALA A 75 -13.62 -9.86 6.49
CA ALA A 75 -14.23 -10.92 7.28
C ALA A 75 -14.72 -12.07 6.39
N ALA A 76 -15.44 -11.76 5.30
CA ALA A 76 -15.90 -12.75 4.34
C ALA A 76 -14.73 -13.53 3.70
N GLN A 77 -13.66 -12.83 3.29
CA GLN A 77 -12.46 -13.47 2.73
C GLN A 77 -11.76 -14.38 3.74
N ASN A 78 -11.70 -13.97 5.02
CA ASN A 78 -11.09 -14.76 6.08
C ASN A 78 -11.90 -16.02 6.37
N ILE A 79 -13.23 -15.91 6.45
CA ILE A 79 -14.12 -17.07 6.62
C ILE A 79 -13.94 -18.05 5.46
N LYS A 80 -13.93 -17.56 4.21
CA LYS A 80 -13.67 -18.38 3.03
C LYS A 80 -12.36 -19.17 3.16
N ARG A 81 -11.28 -18.51 3.58
CA ARG A 81 -9.97 -19.16 3.75
C ARG A 81 -9.96 -20.19 4.88
N LEU A 82 -10.67 -19.94 5.98
CA LEU A 82 -10.80 -20.90 7.09
C LEU A 82 -11.56 -22.16 6.67
N VAL A 83 -12.60 -22.03 5.83
CA VAL A 83 -13.39 -23.17 5.34
C VAL A 83 -12.63 -23.98 4.27
N MET A 84 -11.77 -23.32 3.49
CA MET A 84 -10.96 -23.98 2.46
C MET A 84 -9.65 -24.61 3.00
N ALA A 85 -9.31 -24.37 4.26
CA ALA A 85 -8.13 -24.92 4.94
C ALA A 85 -8.45 -26.28 5.57
#